data_AF-A0A7S2N9A3-F1
#
_entry.id   AF-A0A7S2N9A3-F1
#
_cell.length_a   1.000
_cell.length_b   1.000
_cell.length_c   1.000
_cell.angle_alpha   90.00
_cell.angle_beta   90.00
_cell.angle_gamma   90.00
#
_symmetry.space_group_name_H-M   'P 1'
#
loop_
_entity.id
_entity.type
_entity.pdbx_description
1 polymer ?
#
loop_
_entity_poly.entity_id
_entity_poly.type
_entity_poly.pdbx_seq_one_letter_code
_entity_poly.pdbx_strand_id
1 'polypeptide(L)'
;RGSTSFEIILDAISEHGNASVNLPAAEEGKPALPFFHFASKANAVAALASAGFDQASITREVIPVRAALRDDNALFAMFATATARTRALLEMQSAEQLEAIHAAIAARVREGSRGVYTDGIHRRTSWSTDQPGVEEMWHTSTAPGKQFLGGRRPYTVPMPAVVVSVTKPE
;
A
#
# COMPACT_ATOMS: atom_id res chain seq x y z
N ARG A 1 -1.28 14.25 -0.53
CA ARG A 1 -0.82 13.38 -1.65
C ARG A 1 -0.82 11.95 -1.15
N GLY A 2 -1.13 10.97 -2.00
CA GLY A 2 -1.31 9.57 -1.61
C GLY A 2 0.00 8.90 -1.18
N SER A 3 -0.05 7.63 -0.78
CA SER A 3 1.19 6.86 -0.61
C SER A 3 1.83 6.59 -1.98
N THR A 4 3.16 6.50 -2.04
CA THR A 4 3.91 6.15 -3.26
C THR A 4 3.40 4.86 -3.93
N SER A 5 3.01 3.86 -3.14
CA SER A 5 2.43 2.61 -3.68
C SER A 5 1.13 2.83 -4.47
N PHE A 6 0.26 3.70 -3.98
CA PHE A 6 -0.99 4.08 -4.65
C PHE A 6 -0.71 4.91 -5.90
N GLU A 7 0.30 5.80 -5.87
CA GLU A 7 0.71 6.59 -7.03
C GLU A 7 1.18 5.66 -8.16
N ILE A 8 2.09 4.72 -7.88
CA ILE A 8 2.60 3.75 -8.85
C ILE A 8 1.48 3.01 -9.59
N ILE A 9 0.47 2.51 -8.86
CA ILE A 9 -0.61 1.73 -9.47
C ILE A 9 -1.66 2.60 -10.16
N LEU A 10 -2.05 3.73 -9.57
CA LEU A 10 -3.05 4.60 -10.18
C LEU A 10 -2.52 5.26 -11.44
N ASP A 11 -1.22 5.62 -11.48
CA ASP A 11 -0.57 6.14 -12.67
C ASP A 11 -0.49 5.07 -13.76
N ALA A 12 -0.12 3.83 -13.41
CA ALA A 12 -0.10 2.72 -14.38
C ALA A 12 -1.50 2.43 -14.95
N ILE A 13 -2.55 2.45 -14.12
CA ILE A 13 -3.95 2.31 -14.57
C ILE A 13 -4.35 3.50 -15.46
N SER A 14 -3.94 4.73 -15.12
CA SER A 14 -4.26 5.91 -15.92
C SER A 14 -3.57 5.90 -17.29
N GLU A 15 -2.37 5.34 -17.39
CA GLU A 15 -1.59 5.32 -18.63
C GLU A 15 -1.95 4.14 -19.54
N HIS A 16 -2.22 2.97 -18.96
CA HIS A 16 -2.36 1.72 -19.72
C HIS A 16 -3.73 1.06 -19.60
N GLY A 17 -4.58 1.57 -18.71
CA GLY A 17 -5.91 1.03 -18.44
C GLY A 17 -7.04 2.02 -18.75
N ASN A 18 -8.23 1.63 -18.31
CA ASN A 18 -9.40 2.46 -18.26
C ASN A 18 -9.61 2.95 -16.81
N ALA A 19 -9.41 4.24 -16.58
CA ALA A 19 -9.68 4.89 -15.29
C ALA A 19 -11.15 5.31 -15.12
N SER A 20 -11.92 5.34 -16.22
CA SER A 20 -13.33 5.76 -16.24
C SER A 20 -14.30 4.63 -15.89
N VAL A 21 -13.80 3.54 -15.31
CA VAL A 21 -14.67 2.43 -14.96
C VAL A 21 -15.48 2.77 -13.72
N ASN A 22 -16.79 2.80 -13.88
CA ASN A 22 -17.72 3.01 -12.78
C ASN A 22 -17.66 1.80 -11.84
N LEU A 23 -17.41 2.07 -10.57
CA LEU A 23 -17.57 1.02 -9.56
C LEU A 23 -19.04 0.59 -9.50
N PRO A 24 -19.30 -0.69 -9.21
CA PRO A 24 -20.66 -1.14 -8.94
C PRO A 24 -21.25 -0.33 -7.79
N ALA A 25 -22.54 -0.05 -7.88
CA ALA A 25 -23.28 0.56 -6.78
C ALA A 25 -23.24 -0.36 -5.55
N ALA A 26 -23.23 0.24 -4.35
CA ALA A 26 -23.33 -0.54 -3.11
C ALA A 26 -24.70 -1.22 -2.97
N GLU A 27 -25.74 -0.63 -3.57
CA GLU A 27 -27.11 -1.15 -3.62
C GLU A 27 -27.72 -0.83 -5.00
N GLU A 28 -28.60 -1.70 -5.48
CA GLU A 28 -29.30 -1.52 -6.75
C GLU A 28 -30.09 -0.19 -6.75
N GLY A 29 -29.89 0.65 -7.77
CA GLY A 29 -30.54 1.96 -7.89
C GLY A 29 -29.87 3.11 -7.14
N LYS A 30 -28.76 2.90 -6.41
CA LYS A 30 -27.97 3.97 -5.77
C LYS A 30 -26.69 4.30 -6.56
N PRO A 31 -26.18 5.54 -6.48
CA PRO A 31 -24.86 5.85 -7.06
C PRO A 31 -23.75 5.13 -6.28
N ALA A 32 -22.66 4.79 -6.98
CA ALA A 32 -21.46 4.26 -6.33
C ALA A 32 -20.89 5.25 -5.31
N LEU A 33 -20.38 4.75 -4.19
CA LEU A 33 -19.76 5.59 -3.18
C LEU A 33 -18.51 6.28 -3.76
N PRO A 34 -18.26 7.57 -3.41
CA PRO A 34 -17.08 8.29 -3.88
C PRO A 34 -15.77 7.53 -3.60
N PHE A 35 -14.80 7.64 -4.51
CA PHE A 35 -13.35 7.72 -4.19
C PHE A 35 -12.91 7.11 -2.85
N PHE A 36 -12.91 8.03 -1.89
CA PHE A 36 -12.42 7.93 -0.54
C PHE A 36 -13.56 8.05 0.47
N HIS A 37 -14.75 7.51 0.17
CA HIS A 37 -15.92 7.61 1.05
C HIS A 37 -15.60 7.19 2.48
N PHE A 38 -14.93 6.04 2.66
CA PHE A 38 -14.52 5.54 3.98
C PHE A 38 -13.28 6.23 4.56
N ALA A 39 -12.51 6.95 3.75
CA ALA A 39 -11.38 7.77 4.22
C ALA A 39 -11.76 9.24 4.47
N SER A 40 -13.01 9.62 4.17
CA SER A 40 -13.55 10.95 4.43
C SER A 40 -13.64 11.20 5.94
N LYS A 41 -13.03 12.30 6.39
CA LYS A 41 -13.11 12.70 7.81
C LYS A 41 -14.56 12.89 8.23
N ALA A 42 -15.35 13.57 7.40
CA ALA A 42 -16.75 13.86 7.69
C ALA A 42 -17.57 12.59 7.84
N ASN A 43 -17.40 11.62 6.92
CA ASN A 43 -18.14 10.36 6.98
C ASN A 43 -17.72 9.53 8.20
N ALA A 44 -16.42 9.50 8.52
CA ALA A 44 -15.92 8.83 9.71
C ALA A 44 -16.48 9.45 10.99
N VAL A 45 -16.48 10.78 11.12
CA VAL A 45 -17.09 11.49 12.27
C VAL A 45 -18.56 11.16 12.40
N ALA A 46 -19.32 11.25 11.29
CA ALA A 46 -20.76 10.97 11.30
C ALA A 46 -21.05 9.51 11.70
N ALA A 47 -20.27 8.55 11.20
CA ALA A 47 -20.42 7.13 11.54
C ALA A 47 -20.11 6.88 13.03
N LEU A 48 -19.07 7.52 13.57
CA LEU A 48 -18.71 7.42 14.99
C LEU A 48 -19.78 8.03 15.90
N ALA A 49 -20.30 9.20 15.55
CA ALA A 49 -21.42 9.81 16.28
C ALA A 49 -22.65 8.89 16.27
N SER A 50 -23.01 8.33 15.11
CA SER A 50 -24.11 7.36 15.00
C SER A 50 -23.90 6.08 15.82
N ALA A 51 -22.66 5.73 16.14
CA ALA A 51 -22.29 4.59 16.99
C ALA A 51 -22.22 4.94 18.48
N GLY A 52 -22.61 6.16 18.89
CA GLY A 52 -22.62 6.61 20.29
C GLY A 52 -21.26 7.09 20.81
N PHE A 53 -20.34 7.45 19.91
CA PHE A 53 -19.12 8.19 20.26
C PHE A 53 -19.39 9.70 20.18
N ASP A 54 -20.22 10.21 21.09
CA ASP A 54 -20.44 11.64 21.23
C ASP A 54 -19.13 12.30 21.67
N GLN A 55 -18.69 13.38 21.03
CA GLN A 55 -17.35 13.99 21.24
C GLN A 55 -16.12 13.12 20.88
N ALA A 56 -16.25 12.19 19.94
CA ALA A 56 -15.10 11.51 19.34
C ALA A 56 -13.99 12.48 18.88
N SER A 57 -12.84 12.49 19.56
CA SER A 57 -11.65 13.17 19.06
C SER A 57 -10.96 12.28 18.02
N ILE A 58 -10.96 12.70 16.76
CA ILE A 58 -10.20 12.02 15.70
C ILE A 58 -8.81 12.60 15.62
N THR A 59 -7.82 11.87 16.10
CA THR A 59 -6.41 12.10 15.78
C THR A 59 -6.02 11.31 14.54
N ARG A 60 -5.21 11.94 13.67
CA ARG A 60 -4.64 11.32 12.48
C ARG A 60 -3.14 11.34 12.62
N GLU A 61 -2.55 10.16 12.69
CA GLU A 61 -1.11 10.00 12.65
C GLU A 61 -0.69 9.28 11.37
N VAL A 62 0.32 9.80 10.70
CA VAL A 62 0.93 9.15 9.53
C VAL A 62 2.15 8.40 10.00
N ILE A 63 2.03 7.07 10.07
CA ILE A 63 3.15 6.20 10.41
C ILE A 63 3.92 5.89 9.12
N PRO A 64 5.22 6.21 9.04
CA PRO A 64 6.04 5.94 7.88
C PRO A 64 6.35 4.43 7.78
N VAL A 65 5.40 3.68 7.23
CA VAL A 65 5.54 2.24 6.97
C VAL A 65 6.06 2.01 5.55
N ARG A 66 6.78 0.91 5.35
CA ARG A 66 7.27 0.47 4.05
C ARG A 66 6.96 -1.00 3.84
N ALA A 67 6.51 -1.36 2.64
CA ALA A 67 6.32 -2.75 2.25
C ALA A 67 7.58 -3.31 1.62
N ALA A 68 8.04 -4.45 2.14
CA ALA A 68 9.18 -5.19 1.63
C ALA A 68 8.67 -6.23 0.62
N LEU A 69 9.07 -6.08 -0.65
CA LEU A 69 8.51 -6.86 -1.76
C LEU A 69 9.44 -8.01 -2.18
N ARG A 70 8.89 -9.21 -2.37
CA ARG A 70 9.65 -10.39 -2.79
C ARG A 70 10.30 -10.23 -4.15
N ASP A 71 9.61 -9.57 -5.06
CA ASP A 71 10.02 -9.27 -6.43
C ASP A 71 9.29 -8.00 -6.91
N ASP A 72 9.51 -7.63 -8.16
CA ASP A 72 8.94 -6.42 -8.76
C ASP A 72 7.45 -6.56 -9.13
N ASN A 73 6.93 -7.79 -9.16
CA ASN A 73 5.52 -8.09 -9.43
C ASN A 73 4.68 -8.13 -8.15
N ALA A 74 5.31 -8.31 -6.99
CA ALA A 74 4.64 -8.44 -5.70
C ALA A 74 3.73 -7.25 -5.36
N LEU A 75 4.05 -6.03 -5.81
CA LEU A 75 3.19 -4.87 -5.58
C LEU A 75 1.84 -5.00 -6.29
N PHE A 76 1.85 -5.47 -7.55
CA PHE A 76 0.62 -5.73 -8.30
C PHE A 76 -0.22 -6.81 -7.61
N ALA A 77 0.40 -7.93 -7.21
CA ALA A 77 -0.28 -9.01 -6.51
C ALA A 77 -0.93 -8.54 -5.19
N MET A 78 -0.25 -7.66 -4.45
CA MET A 78 -0.80 -7.04 -3.24
C MET A 78 -2.06 -6.23 -3.56
N PHE A 79 -2.06 -5.36 -4.56
CA PHE A 79 -3.24 -4.54 -4.87
C PHE A 79 -4.37 -5.33 -5.53
N ALA A 80 -4.05 -6.37 -6.29
CA ALA A 80 -5.02 -7.30 -6.86
C ALA A 80 -5.79 -8.09 -5.79
N THR A 81 -5.25 -8.22 -4.58
CA THR A 81 -5.85 -9.04 -3.50
C THR A 81 -6.26 -8.26 -2.27
N ALA A 82 -5.50 -7.25 -1.85
CA ALA A 82 -5.64 -6.61 -0.53
C ALA A 82 -6.56 -5.39 -0.50
N THR A 83 -6.80 -4.73 -1.64
CA THR A 83 -7.61 -3.51 -1.68
C THR A 83 -8.86 -3.70 -2.53
N ALA A 84 -10.04 -3.67 -1.91
CA ALA A 84 -11.32 -3.89 -2.59
C ALA A 84 -11.49 -3.01 -3.84
N ARG A 85 -11.07 -1.74 -3.76
CA ARG A 85 -11.26 -0.77 -4.84
C ARG A 85 -10.27 -0.93 -6.00
N THR A 86 -8.97 -1.03 -5.71
CA THR A 86 -7.97 -1.23 -6.78
C THR A 86 -8.14 -2.59 -7.42
N ARG A 87 -8.50 -3.62 -6.65
CA ARG A 87 -8.91 -4.92 -7.18
C ARG A 87 -10.09 -4.78 -8.16
N ALA A 88 -11.17 -4.11 -7.76
CA ALA A 88 -12.31 -3.90 -8.64
C ALA A 88 -11.92 -3.16 -9.93
N LEU A 89 -11.06 -2.14 -9.83
CA LEU A 89 -10.56 -1.43 -11.02
C LEU A 89 -9.74 -2.34 -11.95
N LEU A 90 -8.89 -3.20 -11.39
CA LEU A 90 -8.09 -4.16 -12.15
C LEU A 90 -8.98 -5.24 -12.79
N GLU A 91 -9.96 -5.78 -12.07
CA GLU A 91 -10.89 -6.80 -12.59
C GLU A 91 -11.71 -6.34 -13.80
N MET A 92 -11.85 -5.03 -13.99
CA MET A 92 -12.60 -4.45 -15.11
C MET A 92 -11.72 -4.10 -16.33
N GLN A 93 -10.42 -4.34 -16.28
CA GLN A 93 -9.50 -4.13 -17.39
C GLN A 93 -9.53 -5.32 -18.35
N SER A 94 -9.25 -5.08 -19.63
CA SER A 94 -9.00 -6.18 -20.58
C SER A 94 -7.71 -6.93 -20.21
N ALA A 95 -7.54 -8.15 -20.71
CA ALA A 95 -6.31 -8.92 -20.50
C ALA A 95 -5.05 -8.16 -20.98
N GLU A 96 -5.14 -7.48 -22.13
CA GLU A 96 -4.03 -6.68 -22.67
C GLU A 96 -3.70 -5.48 -21.77
N GLN A 97 -4.72 -4.78 -21.27
CA GLN A 97 -4.54 -3.67 -20.33
C GLN A 97 -3.91 -4.15 -19.02
N LEU A 98 -4.35 -5.30 -18.50
CA LEU A 98 -3.78 -5.89 -17.29
C LEU A 98 -2.29 -6.19 -17.44
N GLU A 99 -1.89 -6.82 -18.55
CA GLU A 99 -0.48 -7.11 -18.80
C GLU A 99 0.35 -5.83 -18.91
N ALA A 100 -0.16 -4.80 -19.59
CA ALA A 100 0.51 -3.52 -19.70
C ALA A 100 0.64 -2.81 -18.34
N ILE A 101 -0.43 -2.77 -17.54
CA ILE A 101 -0.43 -2.23 -16.17
C ILE A 101 0.58 -2.99 -15.29
N HIS A 102 0.56 -4.32 -15.35
CA HIS A 102 1.46 -5.18 -14.60
C HIS A 102 2.94 -4.90 -14.94
N ALA A 103 3.28 -4.86 -16.23
CA ALA A 103 4.62 -4.55 -16.69
C ALA A 103 5.08 -3.13 -16.26
N ALA A 104 4.17 -2.16 -16.33
CA ALA A 104 4.45 -0.77 -15.98
C ALA A 104 4.66 -0.57 -14.47
N ILE A 105 3.95 -1.32 -13.62
CA ILE A 105 4.17 -1.35 -12.17
C ILE A 105 5.52 -1.98 -11.86
N ALA A 106 5.83 -3.13 -12.45
CA ALA A 106 7.11 -3.81 -12.24
C ALA A 106 8.30 -2.94 -12.64
N ALA A 107 8.21 -2.23 -13.76
CA ALA A 107 9.24 -1.26 -14.18
C ALA A 107 9.46 -0.14 -13.15
N ARG A 108 8.38 0.49 -12.67
CA ARG A 108 8.45 1.54 -11.64
C ARG A 108 9.03 1.03 -10.32
N VAL A 109 8.68 -0.19 -9.91
CA VAL A 109 9.25 -0.82 -8.72
C VAL A 109 10.75 -1.06 -8.90
N ARG A 110 11.18 -1.55 -10.07
CA ARG A 110 12.60 -1.73 -10.40
C ARG A 110 13.39 -0.43 -10.37
N GLU A 111 12.84 0.65 -10.91
CA GLU A 111 13.55 1.94 -11.01
C GLU A 111 13.55 2.70 -9.69
N GLY A 112 12.41 2.75 -9.01
CA GLY A 112 12.22 3.61 -7.84
C GLY A 112 12.51 2.96 -6.49
N SER A 113 12.52 1.63 -6.41
CA SER A 113 12.41 0.92 -5.12
C SER A 113 13.52 -0.12 -4.87
N ARG A 114 14.52 -0.24 -5.75
CA ARG A 114 15.65 -1.18 -5.59
C ARG A 114 16.56 -0.86 -4.41
N GLY A 115 16.98 -1.91 -3.70
CA GLY A 115 18.17 -1.86 -2.84
C GLY A 115 18.10 -0.89 -1.66
N VAL A 116 16.92 -0.37 -1.32
CA VAL A 116 16.78 0.58 -0.21
C VAL A 116 16.84 -0.16 1.12
N TYR A 117 17.87 0.13 1.92
CA TYR A 117 17.87 -0.18 3.35
C TYR A 117 17.14 0.95 4.07
N THR A 118 16.15 0.61 4.87
CA THR A 118 15.41 1.59 5.68
C THR A 118 15.30 1.10 7.10
N ASP A 119 15.99 1.80 7.99
CA ASP A 119 15.83 1.71 9.43
C ASP A 119 14.88 2.84 9.85
N GLY A 120 13.61 2.50 10.06
CA GLY A 120 12.54 3.47 10.27
C GLY A 120 12.38 4.45 9.09
N ILE A 121 12.56 5.75 9.36
CA ILE A 121 12.33 6.84 8.39
C ILE A 121 13.53 7.03 7.45
N HIS A 122 14.74 6.60 7.84
CA HIS A 122 15.97 6.93 7.13
C HIS A 122 16.24 6.03 5.94
N ARG A 123 16.42 6.63 4.76
CA ARG A 123 16.87 5.96 3.53
C ARG A 123 18.39 5.83 3.57
N ARG A 124 18.93 4.60 3.57
CA ARG A 124 20.34 4.33 3.27
C ARG A 124 20.47 3.68 1.90
N THR A 125 21.06 4.42 0.97
CA THR A 125 21.53 3.89 -0.32
C THR A 125 22.98 3.46 -0.14
N SER A 126 23.21 2.18 0.17
CA SER A 126 24.55 1.60 0.13
C SER A 126 24.87 1.21 -1.32
N TRP A 127 26.04 1.62 -1.81
CA TRP A 127 26.62 1.24 -3.11
C TRP A 127 27.28 -0.15 -3.08
N SER A 128 27.38 -0.79 -1.90
CA SER A 128 27.96 -2.12 -1.73
C SER A 128 26.94 -3.22 -2.07
N THR A 129 27.24 -4.00 -3.10
CA THR A 129 26.57 -5.26 -3.45
C THR A 129 26.95 -6.43 -2.54
N ASP A 130 28.04 -6.32 -1.77
CA ASP A 130 28.64 -7.40 -0.98
C ASP A 130 28.07 -7.54 0.45
N GLN A 131 26.77 -7.39 0.63
CA GLN A 131 26.14 -7.74 1.91
C GLN A 131 25.24 -8.98 1.77
N PRO A 132 25.45 -10.02 2.61
CA PRO A 132 24.69 -11.27 2.54
C PRO A 132 23.21 -11.03 2.82
N GLY A 133 22.33 -11.69 2.06
CA GLY A 133 20.90 -11.73 2.37
C GLY A 133 19.95 -11.62 1.18
N VAL A 134 20.10 -12.45 0.14
CA VAL A 134 19.04 -12.66 -0.88
C VAL A 134 18.21 -13.91 -0.61
N GLU A 135 18.44 -14.58 0.52
CA GLU A 135 17.84 -15.87 0.86
C GLU A 135 16.92 -15.72 2.06
N GLU A 136 15.80 -16.45 2.06
CA GLU A 136 14.95 -16.62 3.24
C GLU A 136 15.65 -17.60 4.18
N MET A 137 16.64 -17.09 4.92
CA MET A 137 17.51 -17.91 5.76
C MET A 137 17.55 -17.38 7.19
N TRP A 138 17.94 -18.25 8.12
CA TRP A 138 18.20 -17.83 9.49
C TRP A 138 19.50 -17.04 9.55
N HIS A 139 19.39 -15.78 9.95
CA HIS A 139 20.56 -14.92 10.18
C HIS A 139 20.90 -14.90 11.66
N THR A 140 22.17 -15.15 11.96
CA THR A 140 22.74 -14.90 13.29
C THR A 140 23.18 -13.44 13.38
N SER A 141 22.61 -12.70 14.33
CA SER A 141 23.06 -11.37 14.69
C SER A 141 24.45 -11.43 15.33
N THR A 142 25.21 -10.34 15.24
CA THR A 142 26.43 -10.15 16.06
C THR A 142 26.12 -10.02 17.55
N ALA A 143 24.85 -9.79 17.92
CA ALA A 143 24.39 -9.86 19.29
C ALA A 143 24.22 -11.34 19.73
N PRO A 144 24.77 -11.76 20.89
CA PRO A 144 24.70 -13.15 21.35
C PRO A 144 23.26 -13.66 21.44
N GLY A 145 23.02 -14.85 20.89
CA GLY A 145 21.74 -15.58 21.03
C GLY A 145 20.56 -15.05 20.21
N LYS A 146 20.75 -14.04 19.35
CA LYS A 146 19.68 -13.54 18.48
C LYS A 146 19.80 -14.12 17.07
N GLN A 147 18.94 -15.09 16.79
CA GLN A 147 18.64 -15.50 15.42
C GLN A 147 17.40 -14.74 14.94
N PHE A 148 17.41 -14.27 13.71
CA PHE A 148 16.22 -13.75 13.05
C PHE A 148 16.01 -14.46 11.72
N LEU A 149 14.77 -14.87 11.45
CA LEU A 149 14.35 -15.33 10.15
C LEU A 149 14.06 -14.09 9.31
N GLY A 150 14.84 -13.87 8.27
CA GLY A 150 14.74 -12.66 7.46
C GLY A 150 15.65 -12.73 6.25
N GLY A 151 15.56 -11.74 5.38
CA GLY A 151 16.37 -11.62 4.17
C GLY A 151 16.05 -10.28 3.50
N ARG A 152 16.97 -9.73 2.71
CA ARG A 152 16.76 -8.48 1.98
C ARG A 152 15.76 -8.73 0.86
N ARG A 153 14.56 -8.15 0.99
CA ARG A 153 13.59 -8.08 -0.10
C ARG A 153 14.16 -7.12 -1.17
N PRO A 154 14.20 -7.51 -2.46
CA PRO A 154 14.89 -6.73 -3.51
C PRO A 154 14.32 -5.32 -3.70
N TYR A 155 13.07 -5.11 -3.29
CA TYR A 155 12.40 -3.82 -3.39
C TYR A 155 11.71 -3.43 -2.07
N THR A 156 11.70 -2.13 -1.77
CA THR A 156 10.98 -1.58 -0.61
C THR A 156 10.21 -0.33 -1.02
N VAL A 157 8.88 -0.36 -0.87
CA VAL A 157 7.98 0.71 -1.32
C VAL A 157 7.39 1.46 -0.11
N PRO A 158 7.45 2.81 -0.06
CA PRO A 158 6.74 3.57 0.96
C PRO A 158 5.23 3.37 0.91
N MET A 159 4.67 2.95 2.04
CA MET A 159 3.25 2.69 2.26
C MET A 159 2.83 3.26 3.61
N PRO A 160 2.84 4.59 3.81
CA PRO A 160 2.43 5.20 5.06
C PRO A 160 1.06 4.70 5.50
N ALA A 161 0.98 4.26 6.75
CA ALA A 161 -0.27 3.90 7.39
C ALA A 161 -0.86 5.13 8.07
N VAL A 162 -2.19 5.26 8.02
CA VAL A 162 -2.91 6.28 8.78
C VAL A 162 -3.55 5.58 9.96
N VAL A 163 -3.15 5.98 11.17
CA VAL A 163 -3.81 5.54 12.39
C VAL A 163 -4.86 6.57 12.79
N VAL A 164 -6.05 6.05 13.08
CA VAL A 164 -7.18 6.82 13.58
C VAL A 164 -7.52 6.27 14.96
N SER A 165 -7.39 7.10 15.98
CA SER A 165 -7.80 6.78 17.33
C SER A 165 -9.08 7.52 17.67
N VAL A 166 -9.96 6.86 18.43
CA VAL A 166 -11.23 7.41 18.90
C VAL A 166 -11.39 7.03 20.36
N THR A 167 -11.74 8.00 21.18
CA THR A 167 -12.03 7.79 22.60
C THR A 167 -13.51 8.04 22.84
N LYS A 168 -14.16 7.14 23.57
CA LYS A 168 -15.54 7.37 24.06
C LYS A 168 -15.46 8.22 25.34
N PRO A 169 -16.32 9.22 25.53
CA PRO A 169 -16.43 9.88 26.83
C PRO A 169 -16.82 8.86 27.91
N GLU A 170 -16.25 9.01 29.10
CA GLU A 170 -16.64 8.24 30.29
C GLU A 170 -18.08 8.52 30.72
#